data_AF-R4MFI8-F1
#
_entry.id   AF-R4MFI8-F1
#
_cell.length_a   1.000
_cell.length_b   1.000
_cell.length_c   1.000
_cell.angle_alpha   90.00
_cell.angle_beta   90.00
_cell.angle_gamma   90.00
#
_symmetry.space_group_name_H-M   'P 1'
#
loop_
_entity.id
_entity.type
_entity.pdbx_description
1 polymer ?
#
loop_
_entity_poly.entity_id
_entity_poly.type
_entity_poly.pdbx_seq_one_letter_code
_entity_poly.pdbx_strand_id
1 'polypeptide(L)' 'MVRHAILDKNVVVGPGEMVGVDLEKDRERFAISAGGVVAVGKGVWI' A
#
# COMPACT_ATOMS: atom_id res chain seq x y z
N MET A 1 5.41 6.38 5.25
CA MET A 1 6.36 5.25 5.31
C MET A 1 5.79 4.10 4.50
N VAL A 2 6.56 3.52 3.59
CA VAL A 2 6.16 2.36 2.79
C VAL A 2 7.04 1.19 3.16
N ARG A 3 6.45 0.03 3.45
CA ARG A 3 7.16 -1.20 3.81
C ARG A 3 6.46 -2.40 3.19
N HIS A 4 7.23 -3.38 2.71
CA HIS A 4 6.70 -4.66 2.21
C HIS A 4 5.50 -4.49 1.24
N ALA A 5 5.61 -3.55 0.30
CA ALA A 5 4.53 -3.16 -0.59
C ALA A 5 5.02 -2.96 -2.03
N ILE A 6 4.11 -3.15 -2.97
CA ILE A 6 4.26 -2.87 -4.40
C ILE A 6 3.38 -1.68 -4.72
N LEU A 7 3.99 -0.61 -5.23
CA LEU A 7 3.29 0.57 -5.74
C LEU A 7 3.39 0.55 -7.27
N ASP A 8 2.24 0.50 -7.94
CA ASP A 8 2.22 0.56 -9.40
C ASP A 8 2.55 1.98 -9.90
N LYS A 9 2.68 2.12 -11.22
CA LYS A 9 3.07 3.34 -11.90
C LYS A 9 2.21 4.53 -11.47
N ASN A 10 2.88 5.65 -11.19
CA ASN A 10 2.27 6.93 -10.82
C ASN A 10 1.43 6.89 -9.53
N VAL A 11 1.65 5.92 -8.63
CA VAL A 11 1.15 6.04 -7.26
C VAL A 11 1.88 7.19 -6.57
N VAL A 12 1.13 8.03 -5.88
CA VAL A 12 1.69 9.07 -5.04
C VAL A 12 1.28 8.81 -3.60
N VAL A 13 2.26 8.79 -2.70
CA VAL A 13 2.07 8.55 -1.27
C VAL A 13 2.16 9.87 -0.55
N GLY A 14 1.07 10.26 0.09
CA GLY A 14 0.96 11.50 0.84
C GLY A 14 1.88 11.55 2.07
N PRO A 15 2.15 12.75 2.59
CA PRO A 15 2.86 12.90 3.86
C PRO A 15 2.11 12.18 4.99
N GLY A 16 2.84 11.37 5.76
CA GLY A 16 2.28 10.65 6.92
C GLY A 16 1.59 9.32 6.60
N GLU A 17 1.31 9.02 5.33
CA GLU A 17 0.69 7.75 4.95
C GLU A 17 1.56 6.54 5.30
N MET A 18 0.91 5.44 5.64
CA MET A 18 1.56 4.18 5.98
C MET A 18 0.99 3.06 5.11
N VAL A 19 1.87 2.32 4.44
CA VAL A 19 1.49 1.17 3.59
C VAL A 19 2.39 -0.01 3.92
N GLY A 20 1.79 -1.17 4.16
CA GLY A 20 2.44 -2.42 4.57
C GLY A 20 3.14 -2.33 5.93
N VAL A 21 2.58 -1.50 6.81
CA VAL A 21 3.02 -1.34 8.20
C VAL A 21 2.00 -1.98 9.16
N ASP A 22 0.71 -1.75 8.91
CA ASP A 22 -0.40 -2.30 9.68
C ASP A 22 -1.30 -3.07 8.72
N LEU A 23 -1.06 -4.39 8.63
CA LEU A 23 -1.73 -5.23 7.64
C LEU A 23 -3.24 -5.31 7.86
N GLU A 24 -3.73 -5.17 9.10
CA GLU A 24 -5.17 -5.19 9.37
C GLU A 24 -5.83 -3.94 8.78
N LYS A 25 -5.24 -2.76 8.97
CA LYS A 25 -5.71 -1.53 8.32
C LYS A 25 -5.53 -1.54 6.81
N ASP A 26 -4.41 -2.09 6.33
CA ASP A 26 -4.13 -2.16 4.90
C ASP A 26 -5.12 -3.09 4.17
N ARG A 27 -5.64 -4.13 4.84
CA ARG A 27 -6.66 -5.04 4.27
C ARG A 27 -7.98 -4.35 3.95
N GLU A 28 -8.31 -3.27 4.66
CA GLU A 28 -9.51 -2.49 4.40
C GLU A 28 -9.38 -1.63 3.13
N ARG A 29 -8.15 -1.33 2.70
CA ARG A 29 -7.84 -0.37 1.62
C ARG A 29 -7.26 -1.02 0.37
N PHE A 30 -6.50 -2.11 0.52
CA PHE A 30 -5.62 -2.64 -0.53
C PHE A 30 -5.65 -4.17 -0.60
N ALA A 31 -5.22 -4.71 -1.74
CA ALA A 31 -5.00 -6.14 -1.87
C ALA A 31 -3.69 -6.53 -1.16
N ILE A 32 -3.72 -7.63 -0.41
CA ILE A 32 -2.53 -8.18 0.28
C ILE A 32 -2.32 -9.62 -0.16
N SER A 33 -1.09 -9.94 -0.58
CA SER A 33 -0.72 -11.32 -0.93
C SER A 33 -0.67 -12.23 0.29
N ALA A 34 -0.67 -13.55 0.08
CA ALA A 34 -0.50 -14.52 1.18
C ALA A 34 0.82 -14.33 1.96
N GLY A 35 1.87 -13.79 1.30
CA GLY A 35 3.14 -13.44 1.91
C GLY A 35 3.17 -12.06 2.57
N GLY A 36 2.03 -11.39 2.71
CA GLY A 36 1.89 -10.10 3.39
C GLY A 36 2.22 -8.88 2.55
N VAL A 37 2.49 -9.03 1.25
CA VAL A 37 2.86 -7.89 0.39
C VAL A 37 1.62 -7.09 0.00
N VAL A 38 1.61 -5.79 0.30
CA VAL A 38 0.50 -4.88 -0.04
C VAL A 38 0.64 -4.39 -1.49
N ALA A 39 -0.44 -4.40 -2.27
CA ALA A 39 -0.45 -3.92 -3.66
C ALA A 39 -1.35 -2.68 -3.81
N VAL A 40 -0.75 -1.57 -4.26
CA VAL A 40 -1.45 -0.31 -4.54
C VAL A 40 -1.52 -0.11 -6.06
N GLY A 41 -2.74 0.05 -6.57
CA GLY A 41 -3.03 0.14 -8.00
C GLY A 41 -2.50 1.41 -8.67
N LYS A 42 -2.40 1.39 -9.99
CA LYS A 42 -1.85 2.47 -10.81
C LYS A 42 -2.54 3.82 -10.62
N GLY A 43 -1.75 4.89 -10.54
CA GLY A 43 -2.23 6.27 -10.69
C GLY A 43 -3.12 6.79 -9.56
N VAL A 44 -3.10 6.14 -8.39
CA VAL A 44 -3.86 6.60 -7.22
C VAL A 44 -3.02 7.53 -6.34
N TRP A 45 -3.72 8.42 -5.65
CA TRP A 45 -3.15 9.23 -4.58
C TRP A 45 -3.68 8.67 -3.27
N ILE A 46 -2.77 8.26 -2.40
CA ILE A 46 -3.10 7.75 -1.07
C ILE A 46 -2.53 8.64 0.00
#